data_AF-A0A413F9M8-F1
#
_entry.id   AF-A0A413F9M8-F1
#
_cell.length_a   1.000
_cell.length_b   1.000
_cell.length_c   1.000
_cell.angle_alpha   90.00
_cell.angle_beta   90.00
_cell.angle_gamma   90.00
#
_symmetry.space_group_name_H-M   'P 1'
#
loop_
_entity.id
_entity.type
_entity.pdbx_description
1 polymer ?
#
loop_
_entity_poly.entity_id
_entity_poly.type
_entity_poly.pdbx_seq_one_letter_code
_entity_poly.pdbx_strand_id
1 'polypeptide(L)'
;MEEILDTYKLPYKEEVPGVCMDEKPYQLLDQVQKPFQVKHGSIRKEEAEYKRKGTCSIAVFVQPRANYRHISVRKNRTMVDWAKEIEYSFTVIYPDKKKVILVMDNLNTHTYVPFYKAFPPEKAGNWQNG
;
A
#
# COMPACT_ATOMS: atom_id res chain seq x y z
N MET A 1 -16.67 10.14 8.20
CA MET A 1 -15.83 9.85 9.38
C MET A 1 -16.54 8.86 10.30
N GLU A 2 -17.80 9.08 10.66
CA GLU A 2 -18.60 8.14 11.47
C GLU A 2 -18.65 6.72 10.89
N GLU A 3 -18.89 6.55 9.59
CA GLU A 3 -18.91 5.22 8.93
C GLU A 3 -17.60 4.44 9.09
N ILE A 4 -16.46 5.14 9.13
CA ILE A 4 -15.14 4.52 9.35
C ILE A 4 -15.04 4.05 10.81
N LEU A 5 -15.49 4.86 11.76
CA LEU A 5 -15.50 4.50 13.17
C LEU A 5 -16.41 3.29 13.42
N ASP A 6 -17.60 3.27 12.81
CA ASP A 6 -18.53 2.14 12.91
C ASP A 6 -17.95 0.87 12.29
N THR A 7 -17.22 1.00 11.17
CA THR A 7 -16.46 -0.12 10.59
C THR A 7 -15.43 -0.69 11.57
N TYR A 8 -14.69 0.14 12.29
CA TYR A 8 -13.71 -0.33 13.27
C TYR A 8 -14.36 -0.94 14.53
N LYS A 9 -15.60 -0.54 14.87
CA LYS A 9 -16.38 -1.14 15.97
C LYS A 9 -16.90 -2.53 15.63
N LEU A 10 -16.99 -2.91 14.35
CA LEU A 10 -17.47 -4.24 13.96
C LEU A 10 -16.64 -5.34 14.63
N PRO A 11 -17.28 -6.43 15.07
CA PRO A 11 -16.56 -7.59 15.60
C PRO A 11 -15.67 -8.17 14.51
N TYR A 12 -14.56 -8.78 14.93
CA TYR A 12 -13.70 -9.51 14.01
C TYR A 12 -14.49 -10.66 13.35
N LYS A 13 -14.43 -10.74 12.02
CA LYS A 13 -14.95 -11.86 11.23
C LYS A 13 -13.90 -12.25 10.21
N GLU A 14 -13.46 -13.50 10.22
CA GLU A 14 -12.38 -13.97 9.35
C GLU A 14 -12.82 -14.07 7.88
N GLU A 15 -14.12 -14.28 7.65
CA GLU A 15 -14.75 -14.37 6.33
C GLU A 15 -14.89 -13.01 5.64
N VAL A 16 -14.86 -11.92 6.42
CA VAL A 16 -15.00 -10.54 5.94
C VAL A 16 -13.85 -9.69 6.50
N PRO A 17 -12.64 -9.81 5.93
CA PRO A 17 -11.48 -9.08 6.42
C PRO A 17 -11.68 -7.56 6.29
N GLY A 18 -11.42 -6.84 7.37
CA GLY A 18 -11.27 -5.39 7.38
C GLY A 18 -9.82 -4.99 7.13
N VAL A 19 -9.56 -4.32 6.01
CA VAL A 19 -8.23 -3.99 5.50
C VAL A 19 -8.10 -2.47 5.36
N CYS A 20 -7.02 -1.91 5.88
CA CYS A 20 -6.64 -0.51 5.69
C CYS A 20 -5.60 -0.44 4.57
N MET A 21 -5.73 0.49 3.64
CA MET A 21 -4.73 0.74 2.62
C MET A 21 -4.27 2.20 2.63
N ASP A 22 -2.96 2.40 2.51
CA ASP A 22 -2.34 3.72 2.35
C ASP A 22 -1.14 3.65 1.39
N GLU A 23 -0.78 4.78 0.81
CA GLU A 23 0.33 4.93 -0.14
C GLU A 23 1.28 6.06 0.26
N LYS A 24 2.58 5.75 0.31
CA LYS A 24 3.61 6.74 0.64
C LYS A 24 4.68 6.83 -0.44
N PRO A 25 4.94 8.02 -1.01
CA PRO A 25 6.16 8.23 -1.80
C PRO A 25 7.39 8.17 -0.89
N TYR A 26 8.41 7.46 -1.33
CA TYR A 26 9.65 7.27 -0.59
C TYR A 26 10.86 7.70 -1.43
N GLN A 27 11.78 8.43 -0.82
CA GLN A 27 12.99 8.91 -1.48
C GLN A 27 14.09 7.85 -1.40
N LEU A 28 14.66 7.51 -2.54
CA LEU A 28 15.80 6.61 -2.62
C LEU A 28 17.07 7.45 -2.46
N LEU A 29 17.79 7.22 -1.38
CA LEU A 29 19.00 7.96 -1.02
C LEU A 29 20.21 7.03 -1.03
N ASP A 30 21.34 7.57 -1.48
CA ASP A 30 22.63 6.90 -1.48
C ASP A 30 23.66 7.81 -0.78
N GLN A 31 24.73 7.23 -0.27
CA GLN A 31 25.77 8.00 0.40
C GLN A 31 26.70 8.61 -0.65
N VAL A 32 27.09 9.88 -0.49
CA VAL A 32 28.10 10.50 -1.36
C VAL A 32 29.47 9.90 -1.08
N GLN A 33 29.76 9.65 0.20
CA GLN A 33 31.01 9.04 0.64
C GLN A 33 30.72 7.83 1.52
N LYS A 34 31.57 6.80 1.40
CA LYS A 34 31.47 5.61 2.26
C LYS A 34 31.81 5.99 3.70
N PRO A 35 31.11 5.43 4.71
CA PRO A 35 31.44 5.63 6.10
C PRO A 35 32.88 5.24 6.40
N PHE A 36 33.57 6.05 7.20
CA PHE A 36 34.94 5.76 7.61
C PHE A 36 34.99 4.46 8.44
N GLN A 37 36.08 3.71 8.31
CA GLN A 37 36.34 2.61 9.22
C GLN A 37 36.50 3.15 10.64
N VAL A 38 35.66 2.67 11.55
CA VAL A 38 35.73 3.01 12.97
C VAL A 38 36.35 1.86 13.75
N LYS A 39 37.07 2.19 14.83
CA LYS A 39 37.64 1.18 15.74
C LYS A 39 36.51 0.37 16.39
N HIS A 40 36.81 -0.87 16.75
CA HIS A 40 35.87 -1.73 17.48
C HIS A 40 35.38 -1.04 18.77
N GLY A 41 34.08 -1.10 19.04
CA GLY A 41 33.44 -0.41 20.18
C GLY A 41 33.16 1.08 19.98
N SER A 42 33.53 1.68 18.85
CA SER A 42 33.23 3.09 18.54
C SER A 42 31.91 3.26 17.77
N ILE A 43 31.25 4.40 17.96
CA ILE A 43 30.04 4.76 17.22
C ILE A 43 30.40 5.04 15.75
N ARG A 44 29.64 4.44 14.83
CA ARG A 44 29.75 4.67 13.38
C ARG A 44 29.40 6.12 13.06
N LYS A 45 30.27 6.80 12.32
CA LYS A 45 30.04 8.16 11.81
C LYS A 45 29.78 8.08 10.31
N GLU A 46 28.70 8.70 9.88
CA GLU A 46 28.34 8.81 8.47
C GLU A 46 28.28 10.29 8.09
N GLU A 47 28.69 10.61 6.87
CA GLU A 47 28.52 11.95 6.33
C GLU A 47 27.03 12.26 6.15
N ALA A 48 26.64 13.49 6.46
CA ALA A 48 25.24 13.91 6.33
C ALA A 48 24.84 14.14 4.86
N GLU A 49 25.81 14.30 3.96
CA GLU A 49 25.57 14.50 2.54
C GLU A 49 25.09 13.20 1.86
N TYR A 50 24.00 13.31 1.10
CA TYR A 50 23.40 12.20 0.39
C TYR A 50 23.13 12.53 -1.08
N LYS A 51 23.18 11.51 -1.92
CA LYS A 51 22.82 11.58 -3.34
C LYS A 51 21.39 11.07 -3.53
N ARG A 52 20.51 11.89 -4.10
CA ARG A 52 19.16 11.47 -4.50
C ARG A 52 19.24 10.49 -5.68
N LYS A 53 18.57 9.36 -5.57
CA LYS A 53 18.45 8.30 -6.60
C LYS A 53 17.03 8.17 -7.13
N GLY A 54 16.26 9.26 -7.04
CA GLY A 54 14.86 9.29 -7.40
C GLY A 54 13.95 8.87 -6.25
N THR A 55 12.75 8.42 -6.60
CA THR A 55 11.68 8.07 -5.66
C THR A 55 11.02 6.77 -6.08
N CYS A 56 10.41 6.09 -5.12
CA CYS A 56 9.45 5.02 -5.34
C CYS A 56 8.13 5.33 -4.62
N SER A 57 7.10 4.53 -4.87
CA SER A 57 5.86 4.52 -4.11
C SER A 57 5.76 3.21 -3.35
N ILE A 58 5.37 3.30 -2.08
CA ILE A 58 5.10 2.15 -1.22
C ILE A 58 3.60 2.12 -0.97
N ALA A 59 2.94 1.05 -1.39
CA ALA A 59 1.57 0.75 -1.01
C ALA A 59 1.58 -0.23 0.17
N VAL A 60 0.78 0.03 1.19
CA VAL A 60 0.68 -0.82 2.38
C VAL A 60 -0.77 -1.20 2.59
N PHE A 61 -1.02 -2.49 2.74
CA PHE A 61 -2.30 -3.06 3.13
C PHE A 61 -2.14 -3.69 4.50
N VAL A 62 -2.96 -3.31 5.47
CA VAL A 62 -2.90 -3.82 6.84
C VAL A 62 -4.25 -4.41 7.21
N GLN A 63 -4.24 -5.60 7.80
CA GLN A 63 -5.40 -6.18 8.47
C GLN A 63 -5.09 -6.21 9.98
N PRO A 64 -5.43 -5.14 10.74
CA PRO A 64 -4.99 -4.99 12.12
C PRO A 64 -5.39 -6.15 13.02
N ARG A 65 -6.62 -6.65 12.84
CA ARG A 65 -7.17 -7.73 13.68
C ARG A 65 -6.64 -9.13 13.36
N ALA A 66 -5.96 -9.31 12.22
CA ALA A 66 -5.30 -10.55 11.86
C ALA A 66 -3.78 -10.51 12.04
N ASN A 67 -3.23 -9.38 12.54
CA ASN A 67 -1.78 -9.14 12.60
C ASN A 67 -1.07 -9.38 11.25
N TYR A 68 -1.74 -9.03 10.15
CA TYR A 68 -1.22 -9.23 8.80
C TYR A 68 -1.00 -7.90 8.11
N ARG A 69 0.08 -7.81 7.32
CA ARG A 69 0.31 -6.70 6.40
C ARG A 69 0.95 -7.18 5.10
N HIS A 70 0.56 -6.54 4.01
CA HIS A 70 1.20 -6.67 2.72
C HIS A 70 1.80 -5.32 2.32
N ILE A 71 2.99 -5.34 1.73
CA ILE A 71 3.69 -4.15 1.27
C ILE A 71 4.12 -4.40 -0.17
N SER A 72 3.79 -3.44 -1.03
CA SER A 72 4.22 -3.42 -2.43
C SER A 72 5.02 -2.15 -2.69
N VAL A 73 6.11 -2.28 -3.46
CA VAL A 73 6.97 -1.15 -3.84
C VAL A 73 6.96 -1.03 -5.35
N ARG A 74 6.60 0.15 -5.84
CA ARG A 74 6.57 0.48 -7.27
C ARG A 74 7.45 1.68 -7.57
N LYS A 75 7.96 1.75 -8.79
CA LYS A 75 8.73 2.92 -9.24
C LYS A 75 7.88 4.18 -9.30
N ASN A 76 6.63 4.06 -9.74
CA ASN A 76 5.70 5.17 -9.93
C ASN A 76 4.42 4.94 -9.11
N ARG A 77 3.70 6.04 -8.81
CA ARG A 77 2.35 6.02 -8.24
C ARG A 77 1.38 6.53 -9.29
N THR A 78 0.74 5.61 -10.01
CA THR A 78 -0.30 5.96 -10.99
C THR A 78 -1.63 5.34 -10.58
N MET A 79 -2.73 5.89 -11.11
CA MET A 79 -4.06 5.31 -10.90
C MET A 79 -4.15 3.85 -11.41
N VAL A 80 -3.42 3.51 -12.47
CA VAL A 80 -3.36 2.13 -13.01
C VAL A 80 -2.58 1.22 -12.08
N ASP A 81 -1.48 1.70 -11.48
CA ASP A 81 -0.75 0.97 -10.47
C ASP A 81 -1.63 0.67 -9.26
N TRP A 82 -2.37 1.67 -8.79
CA TRP A 82 -3.34 1.51 -7.70
C TRP A 82 -4.39 0.44 -8.01
N ALA A 83 -5.01 0.46 -9.18
CA ALA A 83 -5.99 -0.55 -9.58
C ALA A 83 -5.42 -1.98 -9.57
N LYS A 84 -4.15 -2.13 -9.95
CA LYS A 84 -3.43 -3.42 -9.91
C LYS A 84 -3.14 -3.87 -8.49
N GLU A 85 -2.81 -2.96 -7.58
CA GLU A 85 -2.64 -3.28 -6.15
C GLU A 85 -3.96 -3.74 -5.52
N ILE A 86 -5.08 -3.07 -5.84
CA ILE A 86 -6.41 -3.49 -5.37
C ILE A 86 -6.78 -4.88 -5.93
N GLU A 87 -6.58 -5.09 -7.24
CA GLU A 87 -6.82 -6.40 -7.86
C GLU A 87 -5.98 -7.50 -7.20
N TYR A 88 -4.68 -7.26 -6.98
CA TYR A 88 -3.79 -8.20 -6.30
C TYR A 88 -4.29 -8.52 -4.88
N SER A 89 -4.72 -7.50 -4.14
CA SER A 89 -5.30 -7.69 -2.80
C SER A 89 -6.49 -8.65 -2.83
N PHE A 90 -7.42 -8.47 -3.76
CA PHE A 90 -8.63 -9.30 -3.81
C PHE A 90 -8.43 -10.67 -4.46
N THR A 91 -7.53 -10.78 -5.44
CA THR A 91 -7.34 -12.03 -6.21
C THR A 91 -6.24 -12.92 -5.65
N VAL A 92 -5.28 -12.38 -4.90
CA VAL A 92 -4.12 -13.13 -4.39
C VAL A 92 -4.09 -13.16 -2.86
N ILE A 93 -4.37 -12.04 -2.19
CA ILE A 93 -4.33 -12.00 -0.72
C ILE A 93 -5.63 -12.56 -0.12
N TYR A 94 -6.78 -12.26 -0.73
CA TYR A 94 -8.10 -12.66 -0.25
C TYR A 94 -8.95 -13.41 -1.30
N PRO A 95 -8.41 -14.43 -2.00
CA PRO A 95 -9.10 -15.08 -3.12
C PRO A 95 -10.42 -15.73 -2.71
N ASP A 96 -10.49 -16.28 -1.49
CA ASP A 96 -11.64 -17.05 -1.01
C ASP A 96 -12.62 -16.22 -0.16
N LYS A 97 -12.39 -14.90 -0.04
CA LYS A 97 -13.21 -14.03 0.81
C LYS A 97 -14.32 -13.42 -0.02
N LYS A 98 -15.58 -13.71 0.37
CA LYS A 98 -16.78 -13.20 -0.32
C LYS A 98 -16.88 -11.67 -0.31
N LYS A 99 -16.32 -11.03 0.72
CA LYS A 99 -16.31 -9.58 0.87
C LYS A 99 -15.06 -9.16 1.62
N VAL A 100 -14.46 -8.06 1.20
CA VAL A 100 -13.36 -7.38 1.92
C VAL A 100 -13.82 -5.95 2.19
N ILE A 101 -13.71 -5.51 3.45
CA ILE A 101 -13.99 -4.11 3.79
C ILE A 101 -12.67 -3.35 3.67
N LEU A 102 -12.53 -2.55 2.62
CA LEU A 102 -11.34 -1.76 2.36
C LEU A 102 -11.55 -0.32 2.84
N VAL A 103 -10.75 0.10 3.82
CA VAL A 103 -10.67 1.47 4.31
C VAL A 103 -9.44 2.13 3.69
N MET A 104 -9.64 3.28 3.05
CA MET A 104 -8.58 4.07 2.41
C MET A 104 -8.91 5.57 2.53
N ASP A 105 -7.96 6.43 2.19
CA ASP A 105 -8.23 7.87 2.10
C ASP A 105 -9.08 8.21 0.86
N ASN A 106 -9.55 9.46 0.80
CA ASN A 106 -10.41 9.95 -0.28
C ASN A 106 -9.59 10.64 -1.39
N LEU A 107 -8.58 9.95 -1.91
CA LEU A 107 -7.76 10.44 -2.99
C LEU A 107 -8.52 10.37 -4.33
N ASN A 108 -8.26 11.29 -5.27
CA ASN A 108 -8.94 11.31 -6.57
C ASN A 108 -8.73 10.03 -7.43
N THR A 109 -7.69 9.27 -7.14
CA THR A 109 -7.43 7.96 -7.75
C THR A 109 -8.21 6.83 -7.10
N HIS A 110 -8.78 7.02 -5.91
CA HIS A 110 -9.52 5.99 -5.17
C HIS A 110 -10.99 5.95 -5.62
N THR A 111 -11.18 5.72 -6.92
CA THR A 111 -12.49 5.66 -7.56
C THR A 111 -12.56 4.44 -8.47
N TYR A 112 -13.67 4.27 -9.19
CA TYR A 112 -13.80 3.16 -10.15
C TYR A 112 -13.08 3.42 -11.49
N VAL A 113 -12.83 4.68 -11.83
CA VAL A 113 -12.21 5.09 -13.10
C VAL A 113 -10.89 4.35 -13.40
N PRO A 114 -9.97 4.14 -12.44
CA PRO A 114 -8.71 3.48 -12.72
C PRO A 114 -8.85 2.01 -13.10
N PHE A 115 -9.88 1.30 -12.62
CA PHE A 115 -10.13 -0.09 -13.02
C PHE A 115 -10.45 -0.19 -14.51
N TYR A 116 -11.26 0.74 -15.05
CA TYR A 116 -11.55 0.81 -16.49
C TYR A 116 -10.34 1.23 -17.33
N LYS A 117 -9.36 1.91 -16.73
CA LYS A 117 -8.08 2.21 -17.39
C LYS A 117 -7.09 1.04 -17.34
N ALA A 118 -7.17 0.21 -16.31
CA ALA A 118 -6.25 -0.90 -16.08
C ALA A 118 -6.71 -2.22 -16.70
N PHE A 119 -8.03 -2.44 -16.81
CA PHE A 119 -8.62 -3.73 -17.15
C PHE A 119 -9.71 -3.61 -18.22
N PRO A 120 -10.02 -4.71 -18.95
CA PRO A 120 -11.18 -4.77 -19.84
C PRO A 120 -12.49 -4.46 -19.10
N PRO A 121 -13.51 -3.87 -19.78
CA PRO A 121 -14.76 -3.45 -19.14
C PRO A 121 -15.48 -4.54 -18.34
N GLU A 122 -15.48 -5.79 -18.83
CA GLU A 122 -16.08 -6.93 -18.14
C GLU A 122 -15.44 -7.15 -16.76
N LYS A 123 -14.10 -7.13 -16.71
CA LYS A 123 -13.35 -7.26 -15.45
C LYS A 123 -13.50 -6.01 -14.58
N ALA A 124 -13.51 -4.82 -15.18
CA ALA A 124 -13.63 -3.56 -14.46
C ALA A 124 -15.01 -3.41 -13.77
N GLY A 125 -16.08 -3.86 -14.42
CA GLY A 125 -17.45 -3.79 -13.92
C GLY A 125 -17.69 -4.62 -12.65
N ASN A 126 -16.94 -5.71 -12.47
CA ASN A 126 -17.01 -6.53 -11.26
C ASN A 126 -16.66 -5.77 -9.97
N TRP A 127 -15.95 -4.65 -10.09
CA TRP A 127 -15.52 -3.85 -8.94
C TRP A 127 -16.50 -2.74 -8.55
N GLN A 128 -17.55 -2.47 -9.35
CA GLN A 128 -18.54 -1.42 -9.05
C GLN A 128 -19.62 -1.83 -8.04
N ASN A 129 -19.79 -3.13 -7.80
CA ASN A 129 -20.91 -3.70 -7.02
C ASN A 129 -20.40 -4.40 -5.74
N GLY A 130 -19.98 -3.63 -4.72
CA GLY A 130 -19.52 -4.13 -3.42
C GLY A 130 -20.35 -3.66 -2.23
#